data_AF-I1L7G8-F1
#
_entry.id   AF-I1L7G8-F1
#
_cell.length_a   1.000
_cell.length_b   1.000
_cell.length_c   1.000
_cell.angle_alpha   90.00
_cell.angle_beta   90.00
_cell.angle_gamma   90.00
#
_symmetry.space_group_name_H-M   'P 1'
#
loop_
_entity.id
_entity.type
_entity.pdbx_description
1 polymer ?
#
loop_
_entity_poly.entity_id
_entity_poly.type
_entity_poly.pdbx_seq_one_letter_code
_entity_poly.pdbx_strand_id
1 'polypeptide(L)' 'MGGVGRVYDVSTGKSFYGPGGPYAMFAGKDTSRALAKMSKNNDDISPSLVDLSNKEIGVLNDWENKFQAKYPVVARVLN' A
#
# COMPACT_ATOMS: atom_id res chain seq x y z
N MET A 1 -7.01 17.24 -5.61
CA MET A 1 -7.64 16.39 -4.58
C MET A 1 -6.52 15.66 -3.87
N GLY A 2 -6.16 16.08 -2.65
CA GLY A 2 -5.12 15.41 -1.86
C GLY A 2 -5.67 14.09 -1.32
N GLY A 3 -5.20 12.98 -1.87
CA GLY A 3 -5.54 11.65 -1.34
C GLY A 3 -4.90 11.50 0.04
N VAL A 4 -5.72 11.29 1.06
CA VAL A 4 -5.20 11.00 2.41
C VAL A 4 -4.73 9.55 2.41
N GLY A 5 -3.42 9.34 2.37
CA GLY A 5 -2.83 8.01 2.54
C GLY A 5 -3.17 7.44 3.92
N ARG A 6 -3.35 6.13 4.04
CA ARG A 6 -3.61 5.45 5.32
C ARG A 6 -2.44 4.55 5.66
N VAL A 7 -1.93 4.68 6.89
CA VAL A 7 -0.87 3.82 7.43
C VAL A 7 -1.53 2.71 8.22
N TYR A 8 -1.25 1.47 7.83
CA TYR A 8 -1.77 0.27 8.48
C TYR A 8 -0.70 -0.38 9.34
N ASP A 9 -1.06 -0.79 10.56
CA ASP A 9 -0.18 -1.63 11.37
C ASP A 9 -0.29 -3.08 10.91
N VAL A 10 0.72 -3.48 10.14
CA VAL A 10 0.86 -4.82 9.59
C VAL A 10 1.69 -5.75 10.48
N SER A 11 1.87 -5.44 11.77
CA SER A 11 2.64 -6.26 12.71
C SER A 11 2.10 -7.69 12.83
N THR A 12 0.78 -7.88 12.73
CA THR A 12 0.15 -9.22 12.68
C THR A 12 0.48 -9.96 11.39
N GLY A 13 0.85 -9.25 10.32
CA GLY A 13 1.33 -9.77 9.04
C GLY A 13 2.85 -9.86 8.95
N LYS A 14 3.58 -9.97 10.06
CA LYS A 14 5.06 -10.01 10.07
C LYS A 14 5.66 -11.06 9.13
N SER A 15 4.99 -12.19 8.89
CA SER A 15 5.46 -13.21 7.94
C SER A 15 5.49 -12.70 6.48
N PHE A 16 4.70 -11.67 6.16
CA PHE A 16 4.57 -11.08 4.84
C PHE A 16 5.40 -9.80 4.70
N TYR A 17 5.26 -8.88 5.66
CA TYR A 17 5.87 -7.54 5.62
C TYR A 17 7.12 -7.40 6.51
N GLY A 18 7.39 -8.38 7.37
CA GLY A 18 8.59 -8.38 8.21
C GLY A 18 9.85 -8.77 7.44
N PRO A 19 11.02 -8.71 8.09
CA PRO A 19 12.30 -9.08 7.48
C PRO A 19 12.26 -10.50 6.88
N GLY A 20 12.61 -10.61 5.60
CA GLY A 20 12.58 -11.87 4.84
C GLY A 20 11.21 -12.25 4.26
N GLY A 21 10.16 -11.49 4.56
CA GLY A 21 8.84 -11.67 3.96
C GLY A 21 8.79 -11.24 2.49
N PRO A 22 7.89 -11.81 1.67
CA PRO A 22 7.76 -11.48 0.25
C PRO A 22 7.34 -10.03 -0.03
N TYR A 23 6.89 -9.31 0.99
CA TYR A 23 6.46 -7.91 0.95
C TYR A 23 7.26 -7.04 1.93
N ALA A 24 8.44 -7.49 2.34
CA ALA A 24 9.31 -6.73 3.25
C ALA A 24 9.66 -5.33 2.71
N MET A 25 9.80 -5.20 1.39
CA MET A 25 10.07 -3.92 0.73
C MET A 25 8.94 -2.89 0.89
N PHE A 26 7.71 -3.34 1.21
CA PHE A 26 6.55 -2.49 1.41
C PHE A 26 6.46 -1.93 2.83
N ALA A 27 7.18 -2.51 3.80
CA ALA A 27 7.12 -2.06 5.19
C ALA A 27 7.67 -0.63 5.34
N GLY A 28 6.87 0.24 5.97
CA GLY A 28 7.26 1.63 6.27
C GLY A 28 7.29 2.57 5.07
N LYS A 29 6.75 2.18 3.90
CA LYS A 29 6.70 3.00 2.69
C LYS A 29 5.27 3.13 2.15
N ASP A 30 5.01 4.22 1.43
CA ASP A 30 3.79 4.32 0.64
C ASP A 30 3.91 3.43 -0.59
N THR A 31 3.04 2.43 -0.66
CA THR A 31 3.03 1.39 -1.68
C THR A 31 1.78 1.44 -2.53
N SER A 32 1.05 2.56 -2.49
CA SER A 32 -0.22 2.72 -3.20
C SER A 32 -0.07 2.45 -4.70
N ARG A 33 0.98 2.97 -5.34
CA ARG A 33 1.30 2.67 -6.74
C ARG A 33 1.65 1.20 -6.96
N ALA A 34 2.52 0.63 -6.12
CA ALA A 34 2.93 -0.77 -6.22
C ALA A 34 1.74 -1.73 -6.10
N LEU A 35 0.82 -1.46 -5.17
CA LEU A 35 -0.42 -2.22 -4.98
C LEU A 35 -1.35 -2.06 -6.18
N ALA A 36 -1.52 -0.84 -6.70
CA ALA A 36 -2.33 -0.57 -7.89
C ALA A 36 -1.84 -1.33 -9.12
N LYS A 37 -0.52 -1.37 -9.31
CA LYS A 37 0.15 -2.07 -10.42
C LYS A 37 0.36 -3.57 -10.16
N MET A 38 0.07 -4.05 -8.94
CA MET A 38 0.46 -5.38 -8.45
C MET A 38 1.94 -5.69 -8.68
N SER A 39 2.78 -4.67 -8.53
CA SER A 39 4.22 -4.74 -8.75
C SER A 39 4.96 -4.91 -7.44
N LYS A 40 6.02 -5.72 -7.46
CA LYS A 40 6.97 -5.91 -6.35
C LYS A 40 8.28 -5.16 -6.59
N ASN A 41 8.35 -4.35 -7.65
CA ASN A 41 9.53 -3.58 -7.98
C ASN A 41 9.68 -2.38 -7.05
N ASN A 42 10.90 -2.12 -6.60
CA ASN A 42 11.19 -0.97 -5.75
C ASN A 42 10.84 0.36 -6.44
N ASP A 43 10.97 0.44 -7.78
CA ASP A 43 10.62 1.64 -8.56
C ASP A 43 9.12 1.97 -8.54
N ASP A 44 8.27 0.98 -8.30
CA ASP A 44 6.82 1.20 -8.19
C ASP A 44 6.38 1.54 -6.76
N ILE A 45 7.29 1.54 -5.78
CA ILE A 45 6.99 1.92 -4.39
C ILE A 45 7.02 3.45 -4.31
N SER A 46 5.86 4.04 -4.59
CA SER A 46 5.67 5.49 -4.62
C SER A 46 4.25 5.88 -4.16
N PRO A 47 4.11 7.03 -3.48
CA PRO A 47 2.79 7.62 -3.19
C PRO A 47 2.09 8.17 -4.44
N SER A 48 2.78 8.29 -5.58
CA SER A 48 2.24 8.93 -6.78
C SER A 48 1.24 8.03 -7.53
N LEU A 49 0.01 8.51 -7.63
CA LEU A 49 -1.10 7.87 -8.36
C LEU A 49 -1.41 8.55 -9.71
N VAL A 50 -0.60 9.51 -10.14
CA VAL A 50 -0.94 10.48 -11.21
C VAL A 50 -1.13 9.85 -12.60
N ASP A 51 -0.49 8.73 -12.87
CA ASP A 51 -0.46 8.02 -14.16
C ASP A 51 -1.15 6.65 -14.10
N LEU A 52 -1.85 6.35 -13.00
CA LEU A 52 -2.59 5.11 -12.87
C LEU A 52 -3.91 5.18 -13.66
N SER A 53 -4.18 4.13 -14.41
CA SER A 53 -5.46 3.92 -15.07
C SER A 53 -6.57 3.65 -14.04
N ASN A 54 -7.83 3.90 -14.45
CA ASN A 54 -9.00 3.58 -13.61
C ASN A 54 -9.03 2.11 -13.13
N LYS A 55 -8.47 1.18 -13.93
CA LYS A 55 -8.35 -0.22 -13.56
C LYS A 55 -7.37 -0.42 -12.40
N GLU A 56 -6.20 0.21 -12.46
CA GLU A 56 -5.18 0.15 -11.40
C GLU A 56 -5.68 0.82 -10.12
N ILE A 57 -6.39 1.95 -10.23
CA ILE A 57 -7.07 2.57 -9.08
C ILE A 57 -8.13 1.64 -8.48
N GLY A 58 -8.88 0.91 -9.30
CA GLY A 58 -9.82 -0.12 -8.82
C GLY A 58 -9.13 -1.23 -8.02
N VAL A 59 -7.97 -1.70 -8.49
CA VAL A 59 -7.14 -2.68 -7.77
C VAL A 59 -6.62 -2.11 -6.44
N LEU A 60 -6.15 -0.86 -6.43
CA LEU A 60 -5.71 -0.18 -5.21
C LEU A 60 -6.84 -0.08 -4.18
N ASN A 61 -8.05 0.30 -4.60
CA ASN A 61 -9.20 0.39 -3.70
C ASN A 61 -9.59 -0.98 -3.10
N ASP A 62 -9.52 -2.06 -3.89
CA ASP A 62 -9.74 -3.42 -3.37
C ASP A 62 -8.68 -3.82 -2.32
N TRP A 63 -7.41 -3.50 -2.59
CA TRP A 63 -6.34 -3.67 -1.61
C TRP A 63 -6.58 -2.83 -0.36
N GLU A 64 -6.97 -1.57 -0.49
CA GLU A 64 -7.24 -0.69 0.64
C GLU A 64 -8.34 -1.28 1.54
N ASN A 65 -9.44 -1.77 0.96
CA ASN A 65 -10.52 -2.42 1.69
C ASN A 65 -10.03 -3.68 2.42
N LYS A 66 -9.20 -4.51 1.78
CA LYS A 66 -8.60 -5.70 2.40
C LYS A 66 -7.67 -5.33 3.56
N PHE A 67 -6.89 -4.27 3.42
CA PHE A 67 -6.01 -3.78 4.48
C PHE A 67 -6.82 -3.23 5.65
N GLN A 68 -7.86 -2.42 5.41
CA GLN A 68 -8.75 -1.92 6.47
C GLN A 68 -9.45 -3.03 7.24
N ALA A 69 -9.84 -4.11 6.55
CA ALA A 69 -10.48 -5.25 7.20
C ALA A 69 -9.50 -6.10 8.03
N LYS A 70 -8.20 -6.09 7.73
CA LYS A 70 -7.18 -6.96 8.35
C LYS A 70 -6.27 -6.26 9.35
N TYR A 71 -6.00 -4.98 9.15
CA TYR A 71 -4.99 -4.22 9.86
C TYR A 71 -5.58 -2.91 10.37
N PRO A 72 -5.32 -2.54 11.63
CA PRO A 72 -5.79 -1.26 12.14
C PRO A 72 -5.03 -0.11 11.47
N VAL A 73 -5.75 0.97 11.18
CA VAL A 73 -5.15 2.22 10.70
C VAL A 73 -4.50 2.93 11.88
N VAL A 74 -3.18 3.14 11.83
CA VAL A 74 -2.40 3.80 12.89
C VAL A 74 -2.11 5.27 12.60
N ALA A 75 -2.10 5.66 11.32
CA ALA A 75 -1.90 7.05 10.94
C ALA A 75 -2.54 7.37 9.59
N ARG A 76 -2.63 8.67 9.29
CA ARG A 76 -3.04 9.20 7.99
C ARG A 76 -1.92 10.08 7.44
N VAL A 77 -1.51 9.82 6.21
CA VAL A 77 -0.53 10.60 5.47
C VAL A 77 -1.28 11.67 4.70
N LEU A 78 -0.97 12.94 4.94
CA LEU A 78 -1.46 14.04 4.13
C LEU A 78 -0.51 14.20 2.94
N ASN A 79 -1.04 14.08 1.72
CA ASN A 79 -0.31 14.29 0.47
C ASN A 79 -0.92 15.44 -0.33
#